data_AF-A0A7C4D9X1-F1
#
_entry.id   AF-A0A7C4D9X1-F1
#
_cell.length_a   1.000
_cell.length_b   1.000
_cell.length_c   1.000
_cell.angle_alpha   90.00
_cell.angle_beta   90.00
_cell.angle_gamma   90.00
#
_symmetry.space_group_name_H-M   'P 1'
#
loop_
_entity.id
_entity.type
_entity.pdbx_description
1 polymer ?
#
loop_
_entity_poly.entity_id
_entity_poly.type
_entity_poly.pdbx_seq_one_letter_code
_entity_poly.pdbx_strand_id
1 'polypeptide(L)'
;MRLVTFNEYLEYAKSCSEIVIEDTKIHVGKPHRIEAYQPEEFSLETTTVWSFPDRGDWATHRGDYRGNWSPRVARNLILRYSKPGELVLDQMCGGGTTLVECKLLGRNAIGVDINYEACILALDRLNFNCNQPSSDWKEPDIKVYHGDARNLDLIEDESVDLIATHPPYANIISYSKQKKIEGDLSQVYNLEEYLRGMREVAEESFRDLKPGRFCAVLVGDTRKHR
;
A
#
# COMPACT_ATOMS: atom_id res chain seq x y z
N MET A 1 -8.68 2.73 14.62
CA MET A 1 -8.24 3.40 13.36
C MET A 1 -9.11 4.64 13.06
N ARG A 2 -8.70 5.51 12.12
CA ARG A 2 -9.51 6.67 11.66
C ARG A 2 -9.48 6.80 10.15
N LEU A 3 -10.64 6.92 9.51
CA LEU A 3 -10.72 7.18 8.06
C LEU A 3 -10.09 8.54 7.73
N VAL A 4 -9.18 8.55 6.77
CA VAL A 4 -8.65 9.77 6.14
C VAL A 4 -9.43 10.00 4.87
N THR A 5 -10.20 11.09 4.83
CA THR A 5 -11.11 11.34 3.71
C THR A 5 -10.40 12.01 2.55
N PHE A 6 -10.96 11.87 1.34
CA PHE A 6 -10.45 12.59 0.18
C PHE A 6 -10.54 14.12 0.36
N ASN A 7 -11.59 14.62 1.01
CA ASN A 7 -11.71 16.05 1.34
C ASN A 7 -10.60 16.51 2.29
N GLU A 8 -10.23 15.70 3.27
CA GLU A 8 -9.12 15.99 4.17
C GLU A 8 -7.79 16.07 3.43
N TYR A 9 -7.55 15.17 2.47
CA TYR A 9 -6.41 15.29 1.55
C TYR A 9 -6.45 16.60 0.75
N LEU A 10 -7.60 16.97 0.19
CA LEU A 10 -7.73 18.22 -0.58
C LEU A 10 -7.46 19.46 0.29
N GLU A 11 -7.92 19.48 1.54
CA GLU A 11 -7.60 20.57 2.48
C GLU A 11 -6.12 20.57 2.87
N TYR A 12 -5.52 19.40 3.10
CA TYR A 12 -4.08 19.29 3.35
C TYR A 12 -3.28 19.88 2.18
N ALA A 13 -3.59 19.47 0.95
CA ALA A 13 -2.93 19.87 -0.28
C ALA A 13 -3.01 21.39 -0.57
N LYS A 14 -4.02 22.10 -0.04
CA LYS A 14 -4.11 23.57 -0.15
C LYS A 14 -3.07 24.29 0.71
N SER A 15 -2.72 23.71 1.85
CA SER A 15 -1.82 24.32 2.85
C SER A 15 -0.39 23.79 2.77
N CYS A 16 -0.23 22.57 2.28
CA CYS A 16 1.04 21.86 2.20
C CYS A 16 1.16 21.18 0.82
N SER A 17 2.16 21.57 0.03
CA SER A 17 2.38 21.03 -1.32
C SER A 17 3.46 19.95 -1.39
N GLU A 18 4.06 19.61 -0.24
CA GLU A 18 5.15 18.67 -0.09
C GLU A 18 5.00 17.90 1.21
N ILE A 19 5.25 16.60 1.19
CA ILE A 19 5.44 15.79 2.38
C ILE A 19 6.90 15.35 2.47
N VAL A 20 7.33 14.97 3.66
CA VAL A 20 8.72 14.54 3.89
C VAL A 20 8.72 13.14 4.49
N ILE A 21 9.22 12.18 3.72
CA ILE A 21 9.31 10.78 4.16
C ILE A 21 10.77 10.38 4.11
N GLU A 22 11.32 10.03 5.27
CA GLU A 22 12.77 10.06 5.48
C GLU A 22 13.35 11.38 4.98
N ASP A 23 14.46 11.37 4.25
CA ASP A 23 15.11 12.57 3.74
C ASP A 23 14.56 13.00 2.35
N THR A 24 13.45 12.39 1.90
CA THR A 24 12.87 12.63 0.56
C THR A 24 11.66 13.54 0.64
N LYS A 25 11.67 14.62 -0.15
CA LYS A 25 10.52 15.50 -0.33
C LYS A 25 9.69 15.04 -1.53
N ILE A 26 8.41 14.81 -1.30
CA ILE A 26 7.47 14.34 -2.33
C ILE A 26 6.37 15.38 -2.47
N HIS A 27 6.11 15.85 -3.69
CA HIS A 27 5.05 16.82 -3.94
C HIS A 27 3.67 16.16 -3.95
N VAL A 28 2.67 16.86 -3.40
CA VAL A 28 1.27 16.44 -3.40
C VAL A 28 0.36 17.59 -3.89
N GLY A 29 -0.87 17.28 -4.27
CA GLY A 29 -1.90 18.26 -4.62
C GLY A 29 -1.91 18.70 -6.08
N LYS A 30 -1.05 18.13 -6.93
CA LYS A 30 -1.03 18.42 -8.37
C LYS A 30 -1.87 17.40 -9.12
N PRO A 31 -2.69 17.80 -10.11
CA PRO A 31 -3.40 16.86 -10.96
C PRO A 31 -2.44 15.87 -11.63
N HIS A 32 -2.80 14.59 -11.64
CA HIS A 32 -2.03 13.57 -12.34
C HIS A 32 -2.46 13.49 -13.80
N ARG A 33 -1.51 13.67 -14.71
CA ARG A 33 -1.70 13.34 -16.14
C ARG A 33 -1.34 11.87 -16.33
N ILE A 34 -2.34 11.07 -16.70
CA ILE A 34 -2.16 9.63 -16.91
C ILE A 34 -1.91 9.35 -18.39
N GLU A 35 -0.74 8.80 -18.70
CA GLU A 35 -0.35 8.41 -20.06
C GLU A 35 -0.77 6.97 -20.37
N ALA A 36 -0.67 6.08 -19.39
CA ALA A 36 -1.09 4.69 -19.47
C ALA A 36 -1.76 4.25 -18.16
N TYR A 37 -2.80 3.41 -18.24
CA TYR A 37 -3.47 2.82 -17.07
C TYR A 37 -2.97 1.42 -16.74
N GLN A 38 -2.15 0.84 -17.60
CA GLN A 38 -1.61 -0.51 -17.47
C GLN A 38 -0.27 -0.59 -18.21
N PRO A 39 0.62 -1.51 -17.83
CA PRO A 39 1.83 -1.77 -18.59
C PRO A 39 1.50 -2.26 -20.00
N GLU A 40 2.30 -1.87 -21.00
CA GLU A 40 2.15 -2.33 -22.39
C GLU A 40 2.36 -3.85 -22.51
N GLU A 41 3.39 -4.37 -21.84
CA GLU A 41 3.70 -5.79 -21.77
C GLU A 41 3.63 -6.27 -20.32
N PHE A 42 2.61 -7.09 -20.03
CA PHE A 42 2.47 -7.79 -18.76
C PHE A 42 1.84 -9.16 -18.97
N SER A 43 2.61 -10.19 -18.63
CA SER A 43 2.11 -11.56 -18.45
C SER A 43 2.07 -11.88 -16.96
N LEU A 44 1.03 -12.60 -16.54
CA LEU A 44 0.95 -13.10 -15.17
C LEU A 44 2.12 -14.06 -14.91
N GLU A 45 2.95 -13.73 -13.92
CA GLU A 45 4.02 -14.61 -13.46
C GLU A 45 3.42 -15.74 -12.64
N THR A 46 3.57 -16.96 -13.16
CA THR A 46 2.95 -18.17 -12.58
C THR A 46 3.93 -19.03 -11.79
N THR A 47 5.23 -18.79 -11.94
CA THR A 47 6.30 -19.55 -11.27
C THR A 47 6.66 -18.99 -9.89
N THR A 48 7.64 -19.58 -9.21
CA THR A 48 8.14 -19.14 -7.90
C THR A 48 9.17 -18.01 -7.97
N VAL A 49 9.70 -17.72 -9.16
CA VAL A 49 10.68 -16.65 -9.39
C VAL A 49 10.09 -15.68 -10.39
N TRP A 50 9.86 -14.44 -9.95
CA TRP A 50 9.31 -13.39 -10.80
C TRP A 50 10.43 -12.46 -11.23
N SER A 51 10.48 -12.17 -12.53
CA SER A 51 11.45 -11.25 -13.09
C SER A 51 10.73 -10.24 -13.95
N PHE A 52 10.85 -8.97 -13.56
CA PHE A 52 10.30 -7.85 -14.31
C PHE A 52 11.44 -6.99 -14.84
N PRO A 53 11.41 -6.56 -16.12
CA PRO A 53 12.51 -5.82 -16.74
C PRO A 53 12.65 -4.40 -16.18
N ASP A 54 11.56 -3.83 -15.67
CA ASP A 54 11.49 -2.51 -15.08
C ASP A 54 10.57 -2.50 -13.85
N ARG A 55 10.58 -1.40 -13.10
CA ARG A 55 9.73 -1.21 -11.92
C ARG A 55 8.26 -1.00 -12.28
N GLY A 56 7.97 -0.35 -13.40
CA GLY A 56 6.65 0.18 -13.76
C GLY A 56 6.43 1.63 -13.29
N ASP A 57 5.85 2.43 -14.18
CA ASP A 57 5.59 3.87 -14.06
C ASP A 57 4.21 4.30 -14.62
N TRP A 58 3.32 3.34 -14.90
CA TRP A 58 1.97 3.66 -15.35
C TRP A 58 1.11 4.29 -14.25
N ALA A 59 0.00 4.89 -14.66
CA ALA A 59 -0.92 5.64 -13.80
C ALA A 59 -0.18 6.71 -12.98
N THR A 60 -0.20 6.56 -11.65
CA THR A 60 0.43 7.48 -10.70
C THR A 60 1.64 6.86 -10.01
N HIS A 61 2.08 5.67 -10.44
CA HIS A 61 3.20 4.98 -9.82
C HIS A 61 4.50 5.74 -10.02
N ARG A 62 5.17 6.04 -8.91
CA ARG A 62 6.48 6.69 -8.89
C ARG A 62 7.41 6.00 -7.90
N GLY A 63 8.70 5.97 -8.22
CA GLY A 63 9.76 5.44 -7.36
C GLY A 63 10.34 6.47 -6.38
N ASP A 64 9.63 7.56 -6.14
CA ASP A 64 10.03 8.68 -5.27
C ASP A 64 9.67 8.46 -3.78
N TYR A 65 8.93 7.40 -3.46
CA TYR A 65 8.76 6.91 -2.10
C TYR A 65 9.75 5.76 -1.88
N ARG A 66 10.78 6.00 -1.08
CA ARG A 66 11.82 4.99 -0.83
C ARG A 66 11.19 3.74 -0.22
N GLY A 67 11.59 2.56 -0.69
CA GLY A 67 11.11 1.30 -0.12
C GLY A 67 9.71 0.89 -0.55
N ASN A 68 9.06 1.57 -1.51
CA ASN A 68 7.84 1.03 -2.11
C ASN A 68 8.13 -0.16 -3.05
N TRP A 69 7.26 -1.17 -3.06
CA TRP A 69 7.38 -2.25 -4.03
C TRP A 69 6.98 -1.85 -5.45
N SER A 70 7.48 -2.61 -6.42
CA SER A 70 7.13 -2.43 -7.83
C SER A 70 5.63 -2.66 -8.04
N PRO A 71 4.92 -1.79 -8.77
CA PRO A 71 3.53 -2.05 -9.17
C PRO A 71 3.36 -3.35 -9.96
N ARG A 72 4.40 -3.87 -10.64
CA ARG A 72 4.33 -5.17 -11.32
C ARG A 72 4.17 -6.33 -10.33
N VAL A 73 4.85 -6.26 -9.18
CA VAL A 73 4.72 -7.26 -8.11
C VAL A 73 3.31 -7.21 -7.49
N ALA A 74 2.85 -6.00 -7.13
CA ALA A 74 1.50 -5.81 -6.60
C ALA A 74 0.43 -6.28 -7.59
N ARG A 75 0.56 -5.90 -8.87
CA ARG A 75 -0.33 -6.32 -9.96
C ARG A 75 -0.39 -7.83 -10.09
N ASN A 76 0.76 -8.51 -10.05
CA ASN A 76 0.84 -9.96 -10.16
C ASN A 76 0.11 -10.65 -9.00
N LEU A 77 0.30 -10.17 -7.77
CA LEU A 77 -0.40 -10.69 -6.59
C LEU A 77 -1.92 -10.50 -6.70
N ILE A 78 -2.38 -9.29 -7.04
CA ILE A 78 -3.80 -8.96 -7.15
C ILE A 78 -4.48 -9.78 -8.25
N LEU A 79 -3.85 -9.93 -9.43
CA LEU A 79 -4.40 -10.73 -10.51
C LEU A 79 -4.44 -12.23 -10.20
N ARG A 80 -3.48 -12.74 -9.43
CA ARG A 80 -3.36 -14.17 -9.10
C ARG A 80 -4.31 -14.61 -8.01
N TYR A 81 -4.58 -13.74 -7.03
CA TYR A 81 -5.24 -14.12 -5.77
C TYR A 81 -6.54 -13.37 -5.49
N SER A 82 -6.97 -12.45 -6.35
CA SER A 82 -8.29 -11.81 -6.24
C SER A 82 -8.96 -11.58 -7.59
N LYS A 83 -10.28 -11.30 -7.53
CA LYS A 83 -11.15 -11.01 -8.67
C LYS A 83 -11.65 -9.57 -8.61
N PRO A 84 -12.08 -8.98 -9.74
CA PRO A 84 -12.78 -7.69 -9.72
C PRO A 84 -13.95 -7.70 -8.72
N GLY A 85 -14.10 -6.62 -7.97
CA GLY A 85 -15.08 -6.45 -6.90
C GLY A 85 -14.72 -7.05 -5.54
N GLU A 86 -13.71 -7.91 -5.46
CA GLU A 86 -13.22 -8.45 -4.18
C GLU A 86 -12.42 -7.40 -3.39
N LEU A 87 -12.33 -7.60 -2.07
CA LEU A 87 -11.67 -6.67 -1.15
C LEU A 87 -10.20 -7.05 -0.91
N VAL A 88 -9.30 -6.10 -1.21
CA VAL A 88 -7.86 -6.22 -0.94
C VAL A 88 -7.47 -5.33 0.25
N LEU A 89 -6.71 -5.87 1.20
CA LEU A 89 -6.17 -5.12 2.34
C LEU A 89 -4.65 -4.95 2.18
N ASP A 90 -4.19 -3.72 2.38
CA ASP A 90 -2.78 -3.40 2.62
C ASP A 90 -2.64 -2.74 4.00
N GLN A 91 -2.09 -3.47 4.96
CA GLN A 91 -2.03 -3.06 6.36
C GLN A 91 -1.00 -1.95 6.64
N MET A 92 -0.06 -1.73 5.72
CA MET A 92 1.03 -0.76 5.80
C MET A 92 1.22 -0.12 4.41
N CYS A 93 0.19 0.58 3.95
CA CYS A 93 0.01 0.91 2.53
C CYS A 93 1.03 1.93 1.99
N GLY A 94 1.72 2.66 2.86
CA GLY A 94 2.72 3.65 2.49
C GLY A 94 2.15 4.64 1.48
N GLY A 95 2.86 4.83 0.37
CA GLY A 95 2.37 5.67 -0.73
C GLY A 95 1.32 5.02 -1.64
N GLY A 96 0.67 3.92 -1.24
CA GLY A 96 -0.56 3.42 -1.87
C GLY A 96 -0.40 2.62 -3.17
N THR A 97 0.77 2.05 -3.49
CA THR A 97 0.98 1.26 -4.73
C THR A 97 -0.07 0.14 -4.90
N THR A 98 -0.37 -0.59 -3.83
CA THR A 98 -1.39 -1.65 -3.83
C THR A 98 -2.78 -1.10 -4.14
N LEU A 99 -3.13 0.04 -3.55
CA LEU A 99 -4.44 0.68 -3.72
C LEU A 99 -4.63 1.19 -5.15
N VAL A 100 -3.58 1.79 -5.73
CA VAL A 100 -3.60 2.24 -7.13
C VAL A 100 -3.79 1.04 -8.07
N GLU A 101 -3.08 -0.08 -7.85
CA GLU A 101 -3.31 -1.28 -8.67
C GLU A 101 -4.72 -1.85 -8.48
N CYS A 102 -5.26 -1.84 -7.25
CA CYS A 102 -6.64 -2.25 -7.01
C CYS A 102 -7.62 -1.38 -7.78
N LYS A 103 -7.43 -0.04 -7.80
CA LYS A 103 -8.22 0.89 -8.60
C LYS A 103 -8.24 0.52 -10.08
N LEU A 104 -7.04 0.34 -10.65
CA LEU A 104 -6.85 0.04 -12.07
C LEU A 104 -7.43 -1.32 -12.45
N LEU A 105 -7.40 -2.28 -11.53
CA LEU A 105 -7.87 -3.64 -11.72
C LEU A 105 -9.34 -3.84 -11.28
N GLY A 106 -10.01 -2.82 -10.75
CA GLY A 106 -11.41 -2.90 -10.31
C GLY A 106 -11.61 -3.76 -9.06
N ARG A 107 -10.67 -3.73 -8.11
CA ARG A 107 -10.80 -4.35 -6.77
C ARG A 107 -11.10 -3.25 -5.74
N ASN A 108 -11.99 -3.55 -4.80
CA ASN A 108 -12.16 -2.69 -3.62
C ASN A 108 -10.89 -2.81 -2.77
N ALA A 109 -10.53 -1.73 -2.07
CA ALA A 109 -9.30 -1.76 -1.28
C ALA A 109 -9.41 -0.98 0.03
N ILE A 110 -8.75 -1.51 1.06
CA ILE A 110 -8.48 -0.79 2.31
C ILE A 110 -6.97 -0.69 2.46
N GLY A 111 -6.49 0.54 2.63
CA GLY A 111 -5.11 0.81 3.02
C GLY A 111 -5.05 1.36 4.44
N VAL A 112 -4.13 0.86 5.25
CA VAL A 112 -3.86 1.36 6.59
C VAL A 112 -2.42 1.82 6.66
N ASP A 113 -2.16 2.96 7.26
CA ASP A 113 -0.79 3.37 7.58
C ASP A 113 -0.75 4.16 8.88
N ILE A 114 0.32 3.98 9.65
CA ILE A 114 0.53 4.68 10.92
C ILE A 114 1.05 6.09 10.70
N ASN A 115 1.69 6.34 9.55
CA ASN A 115 2.13 7.64 9.11
C ASN A 115 1.01 8.34 8.34
N TYR A 116 0.46 9.39 8.95
CA TYR A 116 -0.57 10.21 8.34
C TYR A 116 -0.13 10.84 7.00
N GLU A 117 1.14 11.24 6.85
CA GLU A 117 1.63 11.81 5.58
C GLU A 117 1.70 10.76 4.47
N ALA A 118 1.93 9.48 4.82
CA ALA A 118 1.82 8.38 3.87
C ALA A 118 0.36 8.18 3.43
N CYS A 119 -0.61 8.27 4.34
CA CYS A 119 -2.03 8.25 3.99
C CYS A 119 -2.41 9.39 3.02
N ILE A 120 -1.88 10.60 3.25
CA ILE A 120 -2.06 11.74 2.34
C ILE A 120 -1.46 11.44 0.96
N LEU A 121 -0.25 10.87 0.89
CA LEU A 121 0.36 10.49 -0.38
C LEU A 121 -0.43 9.42 -1.13
N ALA A 122 -0.97 8.43 -0.40
CA ALA A 122 -1.79 7.38 -1.00
C ALA A 122 -3.05 7.99 -1.63
N LEU A 123 -3.71 8.93 -0.95
CA LEU A 123 -4.87 9.64 -1.49
C LEU A 123 -4.53 10.55 -2.67
N ASP A 124 -3.38 11.23 -2.64
CA ASP A 124 -2.84 11.99 -3.78
C ASP A 124 -2.70 11.05 -4.99
N ARG A 125 -1.99 9.93 -4.85
CA ARG A 125 -1.80 8.97 -5.94
C ARG A 125 -3.09 8.29 -6.41
N LEU A 126 -4.14 8.26 -5.60
CA LEU A 126 -5.47 7.79 -6.00
C LEU A 126 -6.31 8.85 -6.72
N ASN A 127 -5.87 10.12 -6.72
CA ASN A 127 -6.51 11.28 -7.33
C ASN A 127 -6.33 11.32 -8.86
N PHE A 128 -6.86 10.30 -9.53
CA PHE A 128 -6.99 10.25 -10.98
C PHE A 128 -8.28 9.54 -11.35
N ASN A 129 -8.83 9.87 -12.52
CA ASN A 129 -9.97 9.16 -13.07
C ASN A 129 -9.48 7.97 -13.87
N CYS A 130 -10.08 6.80 -13.66
CA CYS A 130 -9.74 5.59 -14.40
C CYS A 130 -10.77 5.40 -15.52
N ASN A 131 -10.43 5.80 -16.74
CA ASN A 131 -11.31 5.64 -17.91
C ASN A 131 -10.95 4.37 -18.69
N GLN A 132 -10.93 3.20 -18.02
CA GLN A 132 -10.65 1.96 -18.75
C GLN A 132 -11.83 1.61 -19.68
N PRO A 133 -11.56 1.25 -20.96
CA PRO A 133 -12.59 1.01 -21.97
C PRO A 133 -13.38 -0.30 -21.79
N SER A 134 -13.19 -1.02 -20.69
CA SER A 134 -13.92 -2.26 -20.39
C SER A 134 -15.35 -1.94 -19.98
N SER A 135 -16.34 -2.54 -20.66
CA SER A 135 -17.78 -2.37 -20.38
C SER A 135 -18.17 -2.75 -18.94
N ASP A 136 -17.36 -3.58 -18.29
CA ASP A 136 -17.68 -4.17 -16.99
C ASP A 136 -16.89 -3.54 -15.83
N TRP A 137 -16.03 -2.55 -16.12
CA TRP A 137 -15.29 -1.85 -15.07
C TRP A 137 -16.23 -0.95 -14.26
N LYS A 138 -16.15 -1.05 -12.94
CA LYS A 138 -16.86 -0.19 -11.99
C LYS A 138 -15.83 0.48 -11.10
N GLU A 139 -16.04 1.75 -10.79
CA GLU A 139 -15.19 2.46 -9.82
C GLU A 139 -15.23 1.69 -8.50
N PRO A 140 -14.08 1.21 -7.99
CA PRO A 140 -14.02 0.48 -6.75
C PRO A 140 -14.11 1.41 -5.53
N ASP A 141 -14.61 0.88 -4.42
CA ASP A 141 -14.56 1.54 -3.12
C ASP A 141 -13.15 1.38 -2.54
N ILE A 142 -12.44 2.51 -2.38
CA ILE A 142 -11.09 2.56 -1.83
C ILE A 142 -11.08 3.45 -0.59
N LYS A 143 -10.64 2.88 0.53
CA LYS A 143 -10.58 3.57 1.83
C LYS A 143 -9.14 3.59 2.34
N VAL A 144 -8.75 4.71 2.91
CA VAL A 144 -7.44 4.89 3.56
C VAL A 144 -7.67 5.25 5.02
N TYR A 145 -7.09 4.47 5.93
CA TYR A 145 -7.18 4.68 7.36
C TYR A 145 -5.82 5.05 7.94
N HIS A 146 -5.82 6.09 8.77
CA HIS A 146 -4.71 6.37 9.67
C HIS A 146 -4.86 5.45 10.89
N GLY A 147 -3.91 4.53 11.08
CA GLY A 147 -4.05 3.45 12.05
C GLY A 147 -2.79 2.60 12.18
N ASP A 148 -2.76 1.78 13.22
CA ASP A 148 -1.67 0.82 13.45
C ASP A 148 -2.07 -0.54 12.88
N ALA A 149 -1.20 -1.16 12.09
CA ALA A 149 -1.42 -2.48 11.48
C ALA A 149 -1.69 -3.60 12.51
N ARG A 150 -1.36 -3.35 13.78
CA ARG A 150 -1.57 -4.26 14.91
C ARG A 150 -2.96 -4.13 15.55
N ASN A 151 -3.76 -3.19 15.10
CA ASN A 151 -5.14 -3.00 15.57
C ASN A 151 -6.02 -2.44 14.45
N LEU A 152 -6.74 -3.35 13.78
CA LEU A 152 -7.59 -3.10 12.64
C LEU A 152 -9.09 -3.10 13.00
N ASP A 153 -9.42 -2.47 14.13
CA ASP A 153 -10.76 -2.34 14.76
C ASP A 153 -11.95 -1.90 13.86
N LEU A 154 -11.71 -1.37 12.67
CA LEU A 154 -12.75 -0.97 11.70
C LEU A 154 -12.86 -1.94 10.50
N ILE A 155 -12.15 -3.06 10.53
CA ILE A 155 -12.25 -4.14 9.54
C ILE A 155 -12.97 -5.31 10.20
N GLU A 156 -14.03 -5.77 9.55
CA GLU A 156 -14.82 -6.91 10.01
C GLU A 156 -14.01 -8.21 9.89
N ASP A 157 -14.18 -9.10 10.86
CA ASP A 157 -13.60 -10.45 10.82
C ASP A 157 -14.00 -11.18 9.53
N GLU A 158 -13.08 -11.96 8.97
CA GLU A 158 -13.30 -12.79 7.78
C GLU A 158 -13.95 -12.03 6.61
N SER A 159 -13.57 -10.76 6.38
CA SER A 159 -14.18 -9.89 5.35
C SER A 159 -13.27 -9.65 4.13
N VAL A 160 -11.96 -9.87 4.26
CA VAL A 160 -10.96 -9.59 3.24
C VAL A 160 -10.74 -10.80 2.32
N ASP A 161 -10.59 -10.57 1.02
CA ASP A 161 -10.36 -11.63 0.02
C ASP A 161 -8.87 -11.83 -0.34
N LEU A 162 -8.04 -10.80 -0.14
CA LEU A 162 -6.58 -10.84 -0.30
C LEU A 162 -5.93 -9.82 0.62
N ILE A 163 -4.92 -10.23 1.37
CA ILE A 163 -3.98 -9.30 2.00
C ILE A 163 -2.74 -9.22 1.10
N ALA A 164 -2.38 -8.02 0.67
CA ALA A 164 -1.17 -7.75 -0.11
C ALA A 164 -0.45 -6.58 0.55
N THR A 165 0.54 -6.89 1.37
CA THR A 165 1.19 -5.87 2.21
C THR A 165 2.71 -5.95 2.16
N HIS A 166 3.33 -4.79 2.38
CA HIS A 166 4.77 -4.60 2.31
C HIS A 166 5.26 -3.90 3.59
N PRO A 167 5.48 -4.65 4.69
CA PRO A 167 5.90 -4.08 5.96
C PRO A 167 7.27 -3.41 5.90
N PRO A 168 7.57 -2.45 6.81
CA PRO A 168 8.92 -1.95 7.00
C PRO A 168 9.86 -3.07 7.46
N TYR A 169 11.10 -3.06 6.98
CA TYR A 169 12.11 -4.07 7.32
C TYR A 169 12.89 -3.66 8.57
N ALA A 170 12.22 -3.62 9.72
CA ALA A 170 12.74 -3.06 10.96
C ALA A 170 13.39 -1.69 10.72
N ASN A 171 14.59 -1.43 11.24
CA ASN A 171 15.27 -0.15 11.17
C ASN A 171 16.08 0.12 9.88
N ILE A 172 15.82 -0.56 8.76
CA ILE A 172 16.53 -0.29 7.48
C ILE A 172 16.13 1.06 6.89
N ILE A 173 14.83 1.38 6.94
CA ILE A 173 14.24 2.61 6.41
C ILE A 173 13.38 3.20 7.53
N SER A 174 13.56 4.48 7.81
CA SER A 174 12.91 5.21 8.91
C SER A 174 11.79 6.11 8.40
N TYR A 175 10.61 5.55 8.17
CA TYR A 175 9.49 6.28 7.55
C TYR A 175 8.94 7.44 8.40
N SER A 176 9.35 7.55 9.66
CA SER A 176 8.95 8.62 10.58
C SER A 176 10.15 9.42 11.15
N LYS A 177 11.28 9.51 10.43
CA LYS A 177 12.52 10.13 10.95
C LYS A 177 12.35 11.54 11.51
N GLN A 178 11.52 12.38 10.87
CA GLN A 178 11.27 13.77 11.24
C GLN A 178 10.39 13.90 12.48
N LYS A 179 9.52 12.91 12.72
CA LYS A 179 8.50 12.94 13.77
C LYS A 179 8.34 11.53 14.31
N LYS A 180 8.77 11.31 15.55
CA LYS A 180 8.58 10.02 16.22
C LYS A 180 7.09 9.68 16.26
N ILE A 181 6.71 8.59 15.58
CA ILE A 181 5.38 8.01 15.63
C ILE A 181 5.43 6.84 16.59
N GLU A 182 4.61 6.88 17.64
CA GLU A 182 4.47 5.77 18.57
C GLU A 182 3.89 4.56 17.82
N GLY A 183 4.55 3.40 17.96
CA GLY A 183 4.14 2.16 17.29
C GLY A 183 4.72 1.93 15.90
N ASP A 184 5.52 2.86 15.36
CA ASP A 184 6.16 2.66 14.05
C ASP A 184 7.21 1.52 14.10
N LEU A 185 6.88 0.40 13.46
CA LEU A 185 7.74 -0.78 13.35
C LEU A 185 9.04 -0.50 12.56
N SER A 186 9.07 0.57 11.75
CA SER A 186 10.28 1.03 11.05
C SER A 186 11.34 1.63 11.98
N GLN A 187 10.95 1.99 13.21
CA GLN A 187 11.86 2.56 14.22
C GLN A 187 12.39 1.52 15.21
N VAL A 188 12.01 0.25 15.06
CA VAL A 188 12.37 -0.79 16.01
C VAL A 188 13.77 -1.36 15.68
N TYR A 189 14.72 -1.13 16.58
CA TYR A 189 16.11 -1.60 16.44
C TYR A 189 16.29 -3.04 16.93
N ASN A 190 15.47 -3.47 17.90
CA ASN A 190 15.54 -4.79 18.49
C ASN A 190 14.73 -5.79 17.65
N LEU A 191 15.37 -6.87 17.20
CA LEU A 191 14.71 -7.86 16.34
C LEU A 191 13.53 -8.55 17.03
N GLU A 192 13.65 -8.90 18.31
CA GLU A 192 12.58 -9.56 19.07
C GLU A 192 11.36 -8.67 19.21
N GLU A 193 11.58 -7.38 19.44
CA GLU A 193 10.50 -6.39 19.51
C GLU A 193 9.79 -6.24 18.16
N TYR A 194 10.55 -6.19 17.05
CA TYR A 194 9.99 -6.15 15.71
C TYR A 194 9.18 -7.41 15.40
N LEU A 195 9.72 -8.59 15.73
CA LEU A 195 9.03 -9.87 15.53
C LEU A 195 7.75 -9.99 16.36
N ARG A 196 7.73 -9.43 17.58
CA ARG A 196 6.51 -9.35 18.39
C ARG A 196 5.46 -8.47 17.71
N GLY A 197 5.85 -7.29 17.22
CA GLY A 197 4.93 -6.42 16.47
C GLY A 197 4.41 -7.10 15.20
N MET A 198 5.27 -7.76 14.43
CA MET A 198 4.84 -8.51 13.24
C MET A 198 3.95 -9.71 13.56
N ARG A 199 4.07 -10.32 14.76
CA ARG A 199 3.13 -11.34 15.22
C ARG A 199 1.73 -10.75 15.42
N GLU A 200 1.63 -9.59 16.06
CA GLU A 200 0.35 -8.89 16.26
C GLU A 200 -0.29 -8.51 14.90
N VAL A 201 0.52 -8.04 13.93
CA VAL A 201 0.05 -7.79 12.55
C VAL A 201 -0.46 -9.07 11.86
N ALA A 202 0.21 -10.21 12.10
CA ALA A 202 -0.19 -11.51 11.55
C ALA A 202 -1.46 -12.06 12.21
N GLU A 203 -1.69 -11.79 13.50
CA GLU A 203 -2.94 -12.12 14.19
C GLU A 203 -4.12 -11.34 13.59
N GLU A 204 -3.94 -10.04 13.33
CA GLU A 204 -4.95 -9.24 12.62
C GLU A 204 -5.16 -9.72 11.18
N SER A 205 -4.08 -10.08 10.48
CA SER A 205 -4.19 -10.67 9.14
C SER A 205 -5.04 -11.94 9.15
N PHE A 206 -4.87 -12.78 10.17
CA PHE A 206 -5.64 -14.01 10.30
C PHE A 206 -7.10 -13.74 10.63
N ARG A 207 -7.38 -12.77 11.51
CA ARG A 207 -8.75 -12.35 11.87
C ARG A 207 -9.51 -11.77 10.69
N ASP A 208 -8.90 -10.89 9.91
CA ASP A 208 -9.56 -10.16 8.82
C ASP A 208 -9.80 -11.02 7.57
N LEU A 209 -8.96 -12.03 7.33
CA LEU A 209 -8.94 -12.79 6.09
C LEU A 209 -10.04 -13.87 6.06
N LYS A 210 -10.82 -13.91 4.99
CA LYS A 210 -11.79 -15.00 4.76
C LYS A 210 -11.10 -16.37 4.78
N PRO A 211 -11.76 -17.43 5.31
CA PRO A 211 -11.24 -18.79 5.24
C PRO A 211 -10.87 -19.21 3.81
N GLY A 212 -9.67 -19.75 3.64
CA GLY A 212 -9.17 -20.24 2.34
C GLY A 212 -8.67 -19.15 1.38
N ARG A 213 -8.57 -17.89 1.82
CA ARG A 213 -7.97 -16.80 1.05
C ARG A 213 -6.48 -16.64 1.33
N PHE A 214 -5.85 -15.70 0.64
CA PHE A 214 -4.39 -15.56 0.59
C PHE A 214 -3.91 -14.30 1.32
N CYS A 215 -2.82 -14.44 2.07
CA CYS A 215 -2.03 -13.34 2.58
C CYS A 215 -0.65 -13.37 1.91
N ALA A 216 -0.30 -12.29 1.24
CA ALA A 216 0.97 -12.08 0.57
C ALA A 216 1.72 -10.94 1.25
N VAL A 217 2.89 -11.27 1.80
CA VAL A 217 3.75 -10.31 2.50
C VAL A 217 5.06 -10.21 1.71
N LEU A 218 5.40 -9.01 1.23
CA LEU A 218 6.74 -8.78 0.69
C LEU A 218 7.68 -8.41 1.82
N VAL A 219 8.76 -9.19 1.94
CA VAL A 219 9.86 -8.92 2.87
C VAL A 219 11.18 -8.92 2.12
N GLY A 220 12.17 -8.23 2.68
CA GLY A 220 13.53 -8.20 2.16
C GLY A 220 14.51 -8.81 3.15
N ASP A 221 15.58 -9.41 2.63
CA ASP A 221 16.66 -9.92 3.45
C ASP A 221 17.47 -8.78 4.08
N THR A 222 17.78 -8.92 5.36
CA THR A 222 18.63 -7.98 6.09
C THR A 222 19.89 -8.71 6.53
N ARG A 223 21.07 -8.14 6.25
CA ARG A 223 22.36 -8.69 6.69
C ARG A 223 22.88 -7.86 7.85
N LYS A 224 22.93 -8.45 9.05
CA LYS A 224 23.69 -7.89 10.18
C LYS A 224 25.10 -8.47 10.11
N HIS A 225 26.09 -7.62 9.82
CA HIS A 225 27.50 -8.01 9.99
C HIS A 225 27.71 -8.37 11.47
N ARG A 226 28.07 -9.62 11.73
CA ARG A 226 28.51 -10.10 13.03
C ARG A 226 30.00 -9.83 13.20
#